data_AF-A0A1D7VE06-F1
#
_entry.id   AF-A0A1D7VE06-F1
#
_cell.length_a   1.000
_cell.length_b   1.000
_cell.length_c   1.000
_cell.angle_alpha   90.00
_cell.angle_beta   90.00
_cell.angle_gamma   90.00
#
_symmetry.space_group_name_H-M   'P 1'
#
loop_
_entity.id
_entity.type
_entity.pdbx_description
1 polymer ?
#
loop_
_entity_poly.entity_id
_entity_poly.type
_entity_poly.pdbx_seq_one_letter_code
_entity_poly.pdbx_strand_id
1 'polypeptide(L)'
;MVPDGFGRPVFAEPPPAIGWPPGARLCLGIAADPARQLLAVTRDLPVALSVHTVPHGPVGQLLLPFTELERRHVQDAPVGHRARRLAQLWTRKEASLRLTGPGGLAIADEIDALSEARDGKVVIPASLAHPGGIAYVRDLPAGPQTVACAATAAPAPQVRIWRPDCLDAPAGTPSAPPGTPQPG
;
A
#
# COMPACT_ATOMS: atom_id res chain seq x y z
N MET A 1 -11.16 10.26 -14.37
CA MET A 1 -9.83 10.69 -13.87
C MET A 1 -8.80 9.77 -14.46
N VAL A 2 -7.80 10.31 -15.15
CA VAL A 2 -6.71 9.54 -15.75
C VAL A 2 -5.61 9.41 -14.69
N PRO A 3 -5.20 8.19 -14.29
CA PRO A 3 -4.00 8.02 -13.48
C PRO A 3 -2.82 8.62 -14.24
N ASP A 4 -2.00 9.45 -13.61
CA ASP A 4 -0.89 10.14 -14.29
C ASP A 4 0.29 9.22 -14.63
N GLY A 5 0.12 7.89 -14.57
CA GLY A 5 1.15 6.89 -14.82
C GLY A 5 2.19 6.75 -13.70
N PHE A 6 2.23 7.69 -12.75
CA PHE A 6 3.21 7.72 -11.66
C PHE A 6 2.68 7.17 -10.33
N GLY A 7 1.39 6.83 -10.26
CA GLY A 7 0.75 6.27 -9.06
C GLY A 7 0.49 7.32 -7.97
N ARG A 8 0.28 8.59 -8.37
CA ARG A 8 0.00 9.66 -7.41
C ARG A 8 -1.37 9.49 -6.74
N PRO A 9 -1.53 10.01 -5.50
CA PRO A 9 -2.83 10.11 -4.87
C PRO A 9 -3.78 10.95 -5.73
N VAL A 10 -4.97 10.43 -5.96
CA VAL A 10 -6.02 11.08 -6.75
C VAL A 10 -7.12 11.55 -5.81
N PHE A 11 -7.67 12.75 -6.04
CA PHE A 11 -8.78 13.28 -5.24
C PHE A 11 -10.08 13.20 -6.03
N ALA A 12 -11.12 12.66 -5.42
CA ALA A 12 -12.47 12.66 -5.93
C ALA A 12 -13.40 13.39 -4.96
N GLU A 13 -14.44 14.01 -5.50
CA GLU A 13 -15.58 14.41 -4.68
C GLU A 13 -16.30 13.15 -4.18
N PRO A 14 -16.73 13.12 -2.91
CA PRO A 14 -17.50 12.01 -2.40
C PRO A 14 -18.84 11.89 -3.15
N PRO A 15 -19.41 10.68 -3.30
CA PRO A 15 -20.75 10.52 -3.83
C PRO A 15 -21.74 11.40 -3.07
N PRO A 16 -22.78 11.94 -3.72
CA PRO A 16 -23.84 12.70 -3.09
C PRO A 16 -24.75 11.76 -2.27
N ALA A 17 -24.17 11.16 -1.23
CA ALA A 17 -24.86 10.36 -0.23
C ALA A 17 -24.89 11.16 1.08
N ILE A 18 -25.97 10.99 1.83
CA ILE A 18 -26.30 11.80 3.00
C ILE A 18 -25.24 11.57 4.10
N GLY A 19 -24.60 12.65 4.56
CA GLY A 19 -23.73 12.64 5.74
C GLY A 19 -22.26 13.02 5.53
N TRP A 20 -21.83 13.34 4.30
CA TRP A 20 -20.48 13.88 4.09
C TRP A 20 -20.41 15.35 4.51
N PRO A 21 -19.41 15.74 5.31
CA PRO A 21 -19.20 17.15 5.64
C PRO A 21 -18.83 17.97 4.41
N PRO A 22 -19.26 19.25 4.34
CA PRO A 22 -18.88 20.15 3.25
C PRO A 22 -17.36 20.21 3.09
N GLY A 23 -16.89 20.13 1.84
CA GLY A 23 -15.46 20.19 1.51
C GLY A 23 -14.67 18.90 1.73
N ALA A 24 -15.32 17.80 2.17
CA ALA A 24 -14.67 16.51 2.27
C ALA A 24 -14.24 15.99 0.90
N ARG A 25 -13.07 15.34 0.84
CA ARG A 25 -12.47 14.76 -0.36
C ARG A 25 -12.16 13.29 -0.12
N LEU A 26 -12.45 12.46 -1.11
CA LEU A 26 -11.95 11.10 -1.17
C LEU A 26 -10.56 11.12 -1.82
N CYS A 27 -9.58 10.56 -1.14
CA CYS A 27 -8.25 10.37 -1.67
C CYS A 27 -8.08 8.89 -2.03
N LEU A 28 -7.62 8.62 -3.25
CA LEU A 28 -7.50 7.29 -3.82
C LEU A 28 -6.04 7.02 -4.19
N GLY A 29 -5.54 5.86 -3.78
CA GLY A 29 -4.24 5.34 -4.20
C GLY A 29 -4.43 4.02 -4.92
N ILE A 30 -3.82 3.83 -6.08
CA ILE A 30 -3.90 2.58 -6.84
C ILE A 30 -2.48 2.07 -7.05
N ALA A 31 -2.28 0.77 -6.82
CA ALA A 31 -1.08 0.08 -7.23
C ALA A 31 -1.44 -1.26 -7.85
N ALA A 32 -0.70 -1.65 -8.88
CA ALA A 32 -0.86 -2.92 -9.56
C ALA A 32 0.50 -3.55 -9.79
N ASP A 33 0.53 -4.87 -9.69
CA ASP A 33 1.62 -5.76 -10.07
C ASP A 33 0.97 -6.89 -10.89
N PRO A 34 1.69 -7.67 -11.73
CA PRO A 34 1.05 -8.63 -12.64
C PRO A 34 0.09 -9.62 -11.98
N ALA A 35 0.26 -9.90 -10.68
CA ALA A 35 -0.60 -10.81 -9.93
C ALA A 35 -1.80 -10.13 -9.23
N ARG A 36 -1.79 -8.80 -9.02
CA ARG A 36 -2.78 -8.16 -8.14
C ARG A 36 -2.92 -6.66 -8.35
N GLN A 37 -4.14 -6.16 -8.14
CA GLN A 37 -4.44 -4.74 -8.01
C GLN A 37 -4.89 -4.40 -6.58
N LEU A 38 -4.44 -3.25 -6.07
CA LEU A 38 -4.85 -2.68 -4.81
C LEU A 38 -5.42 -1.28 -5.01
N LEU A 39 -6.47 -0.99 -4.24
CA LEU A 39 -7.06 0.34 -4.10
C LEU A 39 -7.06 0.71 -2.62
N ALA A 40 -6.51 1.87 -2.30
CA ALA A 40 -6.64 2.52 -1.01
C ALA A 40 -7.60 3.69 -1.14
N VAL A 41 -8.43 3.87 -0.11
CA VAL A 41 -9.37 4.97 0.00
C VAL A 41 -9.20 5.60 1.37
N THR A 42 -9.00 6.90 1.39
CA THR A 42 -8.90 7.71 2.60
C THR A 42 -9.75 8.96 2.46
N ARG A 43 -10.12 9.55 3.59
CA ARG A 43 -10.84 10.82 3.64
C ARG A 43 -9.86 11.93 4.00
N ASP A 44 -9.83 12.99 3.18
CA ASP A 44 -9.07 14.22 3.41
C ASP A 44 -7.55 14.03 3.63
N LEU A 45 -7.01 12.86 3.31
CA LEU A 45 -5.62 12.48 3.55
C LEU A 45 -5.04 11.80 2.31
N PRO A 46 -4.02 12.35 1.63
CA PRO A 46 -3.40 11.70 0.49
C PRO A 46 -2.84 10.32 0.86
N VAL A 47 -3.07 9.34 0.00
CA VAL A 47 -2.57 7.97 0.16
C VAL A 47 -1.93 7.50 -1.15
N ALA A 48 -0.72 6.97 -1.03
CA ALA A 48 0.01 6.31 -2.11
C ALA A 48 0.21 4.84 -1.79
N LEU A 49 0.22 4.00 -2.82
CA LEU A 49 0.40 2.55 -2.70
C LEU A 49 1.61 2.08 -3.50
N SER A 50 2.22 1.02 -3.00
CA SER A 50 3.15 0.17 -3.76
C SER A 50 2.85 -1.30 -3.47
N VAL A 51 2.95 -2.12 -4.50
CA VAL A 51 2.77 -3.57 -4.44
C VAL A 51 3.79 -4.21 -5.36
N HIS A 52 4.43 -5.29 -4.89
CA HIS A 52 5.45 -6.01 -5.66
C HIS A 52 5.39 -7.51 -5.37
N THR A 53 5.58 -8.31 -6.41
CA THR A 53 5.88 -9.74 -6.27
C THR A 53 7.29 -9.91 -5.71
N VAL A 54 7.43 -10.79 -4.73
CA VAL A 54 8.72 -11.11 -4.12
C VAL A 54 9.64 -11.71 -5.20
N PRO A 55 10.83 -11.14 -5.44
CA PRO A 55 11.72 -11.63 -6.48
C PRO A 55 12.21 -13.03 -6.17
N HIS A 56 12.32 -13.86 -7.20
CA HIS A 56 12.93 -15.18 -7.11
C HIS A 56 14.41 -15.08 -7.49
N GLY A 57 15.30 -15.59 -6.64
CA GLY A 57 16.74 -15.64 -6.92
C GLY A 57 17.62 -14.81 -5.98
N PRO A 58 18.92 -14.67 -6.31
CA PRO A 58 19.90 -14.03 -5.43
C PRO A 58 19.69 -12.51 -5.35
N VAL A 59 19.53 -12.01 -4.12
CA VAL A 59 19.21 -10.62 -3.78
C VAL A 59 20.33 -9.62 -4.12
N GLY A 60 21.57 -10.09 -4.26
CA GLY A 60 22.77 -9.24 -4.30
C GLY A 60 22.83 -8.17 -5.40
N GLN A 61 22.18 -8.40 -6.55
CA GLN A 61 22.17 -7.45 -7.67
C GLN A 61 21.02 -6.42 -7.60
N LEU A 62 20.05 -6.62 -6.71
CA LEU A 62 18.86 -5.77 -6.57
C LEU A 62 19.01 -4.69 -5.48
N LEU A 63 20.21 -4.53 -4.92
CA LEU A 63 20.50 -3.64 -3.78
C LEU A 63 20.81 -2.18 -4.17
N LEU A 64 20.73 -1.85 -5.47
CA LEU A 64 21.32 -0.62 -6.02
C LEU A 64 20.57 0.70 -5.78
N PRO A 65 19.34 0.74 -5.25
CA PRO A 65 18.79 1.98 -4.68
C PRO A 65 18.67 1.94 -3.13
N PHE A 66 19.36 1.02 -2.45
CA PHE A 66 19.28 0.89 -0.99
C PHE A 66 20.45 1.56 -0.28
N THR A 67 20.21 2.10 0.91
CA THR A 67 21.26 2.63 1.79
C THR A 67 22.09 1.48 2.37
N GLU A 68 23.23 1.79 2.97
CA GLU A 68 24.05 0.76 3.63
C GLU A 68 23.33 0.11 4.81
N LEU A 69 22.52 0.88 5.55
CA LEU A 69 21.73 0.37 6.68
C LEU A 69 20.66 -0.61 6.19
N GLU A 70 19.98 -0.28 5.10
CA GLU A 70 19.01 -1.15 4.43
C GLU A 70 19.62 -2.44 3.89
N ARG A 71 20.80 -2.33 3.26
CA ARG A 71 21.55 -3.49 2.81
C ARG A 71 21.87 -4.43 3.97
N ARG A 72 22.38 -3.91 5.08
CA ARG A 72 22.67 -4.71 6.28
C ARG A 72 21.42 -5.38 6.84
N HIS A 73 20.33 -4.63 7.00
CA HIS A 73 19.05 -5.16 7.48
C HIS A 73 18.52 -6.32 6.63
N VAL A 74 18.70 -6.26 5.31
CA VAL A 74 18.38 -7.36 4.39
C VAL A 74 19.32 -8.54 4.59
N GLN A 75 20.63 -8.31 4.72
CA GLN A 75 21.63 -9.37 4.90
C GLN A 75 21.51 -10.10 6.25
N ASP A 76 21.10 -9.39 7.31
CA ASP A 76 20.87 -9.94 8.65
C ASP A 76 19.64 -10.86 8.69
N ALA A 77 18.76 -10.81 7.68
CA ALA A 77 17.66 -11.77 7.58
C ALA A 77 18.16 -13.17 7.20
N PRO A 78 17.48 -14.23 7.67
CA PRO A 78 17.74 -15.58 7.16
C PRO A 78 17.59 -15.61 5.64
N VAL A 79 18.42 -16.42 4.96
CA VAL A 79 18.54 -16.46 3.49
C VAL A 79 17.17 -16.55 2.80
N GLY A 80 16.27 -17.41 3.31
CA GLY A 80 14.90 -17.59 2.76
C GLY A 80 13.96 -16.38 2.92
N HIS A 81 14.32 -15.39 3.73
CA HIS A 81 13.53 -14.17 3.96
C HIS A 81 14.11 -12.92 3.30
N ARG A 82 15.36 -12.96 2.81
CA ARG A 82 16.06 -11.77 2.29
C ARG A 82 15.32 -11.13 1.12
N ALA A 83 14.84 -11.93 0.16
CA ALA A 83 14.12 -11.43 -1.01
C ALA A 83 12.82 -10.72 -0.61
N ARG A 84 12.08 -11.30 0.34
CA ARG A 84 10.85 -10.69 0.87
C ARG A 84 11.16 -9.38 1.60
N ARG A 85 12.22 -9.35 2.41
CA ARG A 85 12.63 -8.14 3.13
C ARG A 85 13.09 -7.03 2.20
N LEU A 86 13.84 -7.36 1.15
CA LEU A 86 14.20 -6.41 0.10
C LEU A 86 12.95 -5.80 -0.55
N ALA A 87 12.00 -6.66 -0.95
CA ALA A 87 10.77 -6.21 -1.57
C ALA A 87 9.93 -5.33 -0.62
N GLN A 88 9.90 -5.64 0.69
CA GLN A 88 9.24 -4.79 1.69
C GLN A 88 9.85 -3.39 1.73
N LEU A 89 11.18 -3.29 1.82
CA LEU A 89 11.87 -1.99 1.81
C LEU A 89 11.59 -1.24 0.50
N TRP A 90 11.62 -1.94 -0.63
CA TRP A 90 11.27 -1.37 -1.92
C TRP A 90 9.87 -0.75 -1.92
N THR A 91 8.86 -1.52 -1.48
CA THR A 91 7.48 -1.02 -1.45
C THR A 91 7.30 0.20 -0.55
N ARG A 92 8.04 0.26 0.57
CA ARG A 92 8.02 1.43 1.45
C ARG A 92 8.61 2.66 0.79
N LYS A 93 9.77 2.54 0.13
CA LYS A 93 10.40 3.63 -0.62
C LYS A 93 9.49 4.15 -1.73
N GLU A 94 8.99 3.24 -2.55
CA GLU A 94 8.18 3.59 -3.71
C GLU A 94 6.87 4.25 -3.28
N ALA A 95 6.17 3.73 -2.26
CA ALA A 95 4.97 4.35 -1.73
C ALA A 95 5.26 5.77 -1.19
N SER A 96 6.38 5.95 -0.48
CA SER A 96 6.81 7.25 0.05
C SER A 96 7.11 8.25 -1.07
N LEU A 97 7.84 7.84 -2.10
CA LEU A 97 8.20 8.66 -3.26
C LEU A 97 6.97 9.08 -4.08
N ARG A 98 6.02 8.17 -4.27
CA ARG A 98 4.74 8.44 -4.96
C ARG A 98 3.87 9.44 -4.21
N LEU A 99 3.95 9.46 -2.88
CA LEU A 99 3.20 10.40 -2.06
C LEU A 99 3.68 11.85 -2.28
N THR A 100 4.98 12.07 -2.49
CA THR A 100 5.58 13.41 -2.55
C THR A 100 5.83 13.95 -3.96
N GLY A 101 5.61 13.18 -5.04
CA GLY A 101 5.87 13.67 -6.39
C GLY A 101 5.96 12.57 -7.46
N PRO A 102 6.58 12.83 -8.63
CA PRO A 102 6.59 11.94 -9.81
C PRO A 102 7.25 10.55 -9.63
N GLY A 103 7.39 10.01 -8.42
CA GLY A 103 7.86 8.63 -8.21
C GLY A 103 9.28 8.40 -8.70
N GLY A 104 10.14 9.43 -8.61
CA GLY A 104 11.50 9.39 -9.15
C GLY A 104 12.36 8.38 -8.41
N LEU A 105 12.71 7.28 -9.10
CA LEU A 105 13.75 6.33 -8.69
C LEU A 105 15.10 7.02 -8.41
N ALA A 106 15.29 8.23 -8.95
CA ALA A 106 16.54 9.00 -8.91
C ALA A 106 17.00 9.40 -7.51
N ILE A 107 16.13 9.39 -6.50
CA ILE A 107 16.47 9.70 -5.10
C ILE A 107 16.15 8.55 -4.15
N ALA A 108 15.90 7.35 -4.69
CA ALA A 108 15.54 6.20 -3.85
C ALA A 108 16.69 5.84 -2.89
N ASP A 109 17.94 6.04 -3.29
CA ASP A 109 19.15 5.86 -2.47
C ASP A 109 19.33 6.93 -1.37
N GLU A 110 18.65 8.07 -1.48
CA GLU A 110 18.65 9.15 -0.48
C GLU A 110 17.58 8.95 0.62
N ILE A 111 16.59 8.08 0.38
CA ILE A 111 15.53 7.78 1.35
C ILE A 111 15.88 6.51 2.13
N ASP A 112 15.75 6.59 3.46
CA ASP A 112 15.84 5.43 4.33
C ASP A 112 14.44 4.94 4.73
N ALA A 113 14.04 3.78 4.18
CA ALA A 113 12.76 3.11 4.46
C ALA A 113 12.76 2.32 5.78
N LEU A 114 13.91 2.23 6.46
CA LEU A 114 14.00 1.63 7.78
C LEU A 114 13.66 2.56 8.92
N SER A 115 13.57 3.87 8.64
CA SER A 115 13.53 4.93 9.65
C SER A 115 12.72 4.51 10.90
N GLU A 116 13.49 4.25 11.96
CA GLU A 116 13.17 3.40 13.11
C GLU A 116 12.16 4.01 14.10
N ALA A 117 11.35 4.98 13.66
CA ALA A 117 10.27 5.46 14.51
C ALA A 117 9.19 4.38 14.61
N ARG A 118 8.72 4.12 15.84
CA ARG A 118 7.59 3.23 16.19
C ARG A 118 6.35 3.36 15.28
N ASP A 119 6.23 4.46 14.55
CA ASP A 119 5.06 4.85 13.77
C ASP A 119 5.24 4.68 12.24
N GLY A 120 6.34 4.08 11.77
CA GLY A 120 6.58 3.88 10.34
C GLY A 120 6.82 5.21 9.61
N LYS A 121 7.53 6.14 10.23
CA LYS A 121 7.84 7.44 9.63
C LYS A 121 9.00 7.31 8.66
N VAL A 122 8.90 7.82 7.44
CA VAL A 122 9.98 7.93 6.45
C VAL A 122 10.20 9.40 6.14
N VAL A 123 11.45 9.86 6.29
CA VAL A 123 11.83 11.24 5.96
C VAL A 123 12.27 11.28 4.50
N ILE A 124 11.69 12.21 3.75
CA ILE A 124 12.00 12.44 2.34
C ILE A 124 12.75 13.78 2.28
N PRO A 125 14.04 13.79 1.93
CA PRO A 125 14.81 15.03 1.85
C PRO A 125 14.19 15.96 0.82
N ALA A 126 14.40 17.27 0.96
CA ALA A 126 14.03 18.22 -0.09
C ALA A 126 15.10 18.21 -1.19
N SER A 127 14.68 18.36 -2.44
CA SER A 127 15.58 18.51 -3.58
C SER A 127 15.04 19.56 -4.56
N LEU A 128 15.79 19.85 -5.62
CA LEU A 128 15.31 20.72 -6.70
C LEU A 128 14.07 20.15 -7.42
N ALA A 129 13.83 18.84 -7.33
CA ALA A 129 12.73 18.15 -8.00
C ALA A 129 11.50 17.92 -7.11
N HIS A 130 11.62 18.01 -5.77
CA HIS A 130 10.50 17.86 -4.84
C HIS A 130 10.75 18.62 -3.53
N PRO A 131 9.69 19.15 -2.89
CA PRO A 131 9.83 19.91 -1.65
C PRO A 131 10.27 19.08 -0.43
N GLY A 132 10.40 17.75 -0.58
CA GLY A 132 10.64 16.83 0.53
C GLY A 132 9.39 16.66 1.39
N GLY A 133 9.56 16.03 2.55
CA GLY A 133 8.46 15.86 3.51
C GLY A 133 8.61 14.63 4.40
N ILE A 134 7.48 14.22 4.95
CA ILE A 134 7.36 13.03 5.79
C ILE A 134 6.26 12.15 5.22
N ALA A 135 6.57 10.87 5.03
CA ALA A 135 5.59 9.84 4.73
C ALA A 135 5.42 8.93 5.95
N TYR A 136 4.18 8.58 6.27
CA TYR A 136 3.85 7.56 7.26
C TYR A 136 3.51 6.28 6.51
N VAL A 137 4.39 5.28 6.61
CA VAL A 137 4.29 4.02 5.88
C VAL A 137 3.70 2.91 6.73
N ARG A 138 2.94 2.03 6.09
CA ARG A 138 2.39 0.83 6.72
C ARG A 138 2.40 -0.32 5.72
N ASP A 139 3.05 -1.41 6.12
CA ASP A 139 2.99 -2.67 5.37
C ASP A 139 1.56 -3.23 5.41
N LEU A 140 1.06 -3.67 4.26
CA LEU A 140 -0.27 -4.22 4.07
C LEU A 140 -0.18 -5.75 3.87
N PRO A 141 -1.15 -6.52 4.38
CA PRO A 141 -1.24 -7.95 4.06
C PRO A 141 -1.56 -8.14 2.57
N ALA A 142 -0.58 -8.65 1.82
CA ALA A 142 -0.66 -8.88 0.39
C ALA A 142 -0.58 -10.36 -0.03
N GLY A 143 -0.30 -11.27 0.91
CA GLY A 143 -0.13 -12.70 0.65
C GLY A 143 1.32 -13.21 0.79
N PRO A 144 1.56 -14.50 0.50
CA PRO A 144 2.87 -15.13 0.71
C PRO A 144 3.92 -14.71 -0.33
N GLN A 145 3.52 -14.46 -1.57
CA GLN A 145 4.42 -14.13 -2.68
C GLN A 145 4.42 -12.64 -3.04
N THR A 146 3.67 -11.82 -2.30
CA THR A 146 3.51 -10.40 -2.60
C THR A 146 3.73 -9.60 -1.33
N VAL A 147 4.26 -8.40 -1.49
CA VAL A 147 4.39 -7.39 -0.45
C VAL A 147 3.69 -6.13 -0.92
N ALA A 148 3.12 -5.37 0.01
CA ALA A 148 2.49 -4.10 -0.30
C ALA A 148 2.67 -3.13 0.85
N CYS A 149 2.70 -1.84 0.52
CA CYS A 149 2.83 -0.76 1.47
C CYS A 149 1.90 0.39 1.08
N ALA A 150 1.31 1.03 2.09
CA ALA A 150 0.67 2.33 1.95
C ALA A 150 1.56 3.42 2.56
N ALA A 151 1.52 4.62 1.98
CA ALA A 151 2.12 5.82 2.54
C ALA A 151 1.07 6.94 2.62
N THR A 152 1.03 7.66 3.74
CA THR A 152 0.14 8.81 3.97
C THR A 152 0.90 10.03 4.47
N ALA A 153 0.35 11.23 4.26
CA ALA A 153 1.00 12.49 4.67
C ALA A 153 0.92 12.78 6.19
N ALA A 154 0.10 12.01 6.91
CA ALA A 154 -0.09 12.06 8.36
C ALA A 154 -0.33 10.63 8.88
N PRO A 155 -0.13 10.35 10.19
CA PRO A 155 -0.38 9.02 10.75
C PRO A 155 -1.81 8.55 10.49
N ALA A 156 -1.96 7.35 9.91
CA ALA A 156 -3.25 6.70 9.70
C ALA A 156 -3.42 5.57 10.75
N PRO A 157 -4.19 5.80 11.83
CA PRO A 157 -4.29 4.85 12.94
C PRO A 157 -5.09 3.59 12.59
N GLN A 158 -5.93 3.63 11.56
CA GLN A 158 -6.79 2.51 11.16
C GLN A 158 -6.67 2.23 9.66
N VAL A 159 -6.44 0.96 9.31
CA VAL A 159 -6.52 0.46 7.94
C VAL A 159 -7.54 -0.67 7.90
N ARG A 160 -8.57 -0.51 7.07
CA ARG A 160 -9.55 -1.56 6.77
C ARG A 160 -9.23 -2.15 5.41
N ILE A 161 -9.28 -3.47 5.30
CA ILE A 161 -8.87 -4.18 4.10
C ILE A 161 -10.06 -4.96 3.59
N TRP A 162 -10.47 -4.64 2.37
CA TRP A 162 -11.51 -5.36 1.66
C TRP A 162 -10.88 -6.21 0.56
N ARG A 163 -11.33 -7.47 0.46
CA ARG A 163 -10.98 -8.36 -0.64
C ARG A 163 -12.27 -8.60 -1.42
N PRO A 164 -12.39 -8.10 -2.67
CA PRO A 164 -13.61 -8.28 -3.44
C PRO A 164 -13.94 -9.77 -3.66
N ASP A 165 -12.91 -10.62 -3.77
CA ASP A 165 -13.06 -12.08 -3.93
C ASP A 165 -13.48 -12.82 -2.64
N CYS A 166 -13.62 -12.11 -1.52
CA CYS A 166 -14.23 -12.66 -0.29
C CYS A 166 -15.66 -12.13 -0.06
N LEU A 167 -16.23 -11.39 -1.01
CA LEU A 167 -17.65 -11.04 -1.01
C LEU A 167 -18.45 -12.21 -1.61
N ASP A 168 -18.35 -13.39 -1.00
CA ASP A 168 -19.17 -14.53 -1.40
C ASP A 168 -20.52 -14.53 -0.67
N ALA A 169 -21.54 -14.49 -1.52
CA ALA A 169 -22.95 -14.83 -1.36
C ALA A 169 -23.80 -14.00 -0.36
N PRO A 170 -24.96 -13.44 -0.80
CA PRO A 170 -26.00 -13.11 0.17
C PRO A 170 -26.30 -14.38 0.95
N ALA A 171 -26.32 -14.27 2.29
CA ALA A 171 -26.71 -15.36 3.17
C ALA A 171 -27.98 -15.98 2.59
N GLY A 172 -27.85 -17.24 2.15
CA GLY A 172 -28.95 -17.97 1.55
C GLY A 172 -30.17 -17.81 2.45
N THR A 173 -31.27 -17.36 1.86
CA THR A 173 -32.58 -17.35 2.51
C THR A 173 -32.77 -18.72 3.15
N PRO A 174 -33.06 -18.83 4.46
CA PRO A 174 -33.28 -20.12 5.07
C PRO A 174 -34.44 -20.80 4.34
N SER A 175 -34.12 -21.88 3.63
CA SER A 175 -35.11 -22.78 3.06
C SER A 175 -36.01 -23.25 4.20
N ALA A 176 -37.30 -22.92 4.09
CA ALA A 176 -38.32 -23.35 5.04
C ALA A 176 -38.22 -24.87 5.27
N PRO A 177 -38.42 -25.37 6.50
CA PRO A 177 -38.39 -26.79 6.75
C PRO A 177 -39.49 -27.49 5.92
N PRO A 178 -39.25 -28.70 5.39
CA PRO A 178 -40.26 -29.44 4.66
C PRO A 178 -41.43 -29.73 5.61
N GLY A 179 -42.62 -29.24 5.23
CA GLY A 179 -43.86 -29.54 5.93
C GLY A 179 -44.08 -31.04 5.98
N THR A 180 -44.33 -31.55 7.18
CA THR A 180 -44.87 -32.89 7.44
C THR A 180 -46.15 -33.10 6.60
N PRO A 181 -46.28 -34.22 5.88
CA PRO A 181 -47.54 -34.54 5.20
C PRO A 181 -48.64 -34.82 6.25
N GLN A 182 -49.81 -34.19 6.07
CA GLN A 182 -51.03 -34.57 6.80
C GLN A 182 -51.57 -35.90 6.25
N PRO A 183 -52.16 -36.76 7.11
CA PRO A 183 -52.86 -37.95 6.65
C PRO A 183 -54.28 -37.59 6.20
N GLY A 184 -54.65 -38.05 5.01
CA GLY A 184 -56.00 -38.06 4.46
C GLY A 184 -56.19 -39.31 3.61
#